data_AF-A0A451AUP2-F1
#
_entry.id   AF-A0A451AUP2-F1
#
_cell.length_a   1.000
_cell.length_b   1.000
_cell.length_c   1.000
_cell.angle_alpha   90.00
_cell.angle_beta   90.00
_cell.angle_gamma   90.00
#
_symmetry.space_group_name_H-M   'P 1'
#
loop_
_entity.id
_entity.type
_entity.pdbx_description
1 polymer ?
#
loop_
_entity_poly.entity_id
_entity_poly.type
_entity_poly.pdbx_seq_one_letter_code
_entity_poly.pdbx_strand_id
1 'polypeptide(L)'
;FGGLAIGKAPTAEHNRYFVLKWDFSEVSPQGDGEEIRRNLYDYLNTRIGDFAEYYREALSEPPIRIDPRNALSSFRSLLAAVRKTGHALYLLIDEYDNFANELMMGRRDTEEGHYQAILSGEGVMKVLFKTIKAAAGERGLARVFITGVSPV
;
A
#
# COMPACT_ATOMS: atom_id res chain seq x y z
N PHE A 1 1.56 -28.49 3.65
CA PHE A 1 2.79 -28.67 2.83
C PHE A 1 3.74 -29.80 3.29
N GLY A 2 3.48 -30.54 4.39
CA GLY A 2 4.44 -31.49 4.98
C GLY A 2 4.91 -32.67 4.10
N GLY A 3 4.20 -32.99 3.02
CA GLY A 3 4.59 -34.06 2.08
C GLY A 3 5.47 -33.61 0.91
N LEU A 4 5.60 -32.31 0.65
CA LEU A 4 6.25 -31.76 -0.55
C LEU A 4 7.73 -31.45 -0.29
N ALA A 5 8.54 -31.40 -1.36
CA ALA A 5 9.96 -31.07 -1.27
C ALA A 5 10.22 -29.76 -0.49
N ILE A 6 9.37 -28.74 -0.70
CA ILE A 6 9.44 -27.45 0.01
C ILE A 6 8.99 -27.51 1.48
N GLY A 7 8.23 -28.54 1.87
CA GLY A 7 7.87 -28.80 3.27
C GLY A 7 8.92 -29.62 4.01
N LYS A 8 9.71 -30.44 3.30
CA LYS A 8 10.83 -31.23 3.85
C LYS A 8 12.15 -30.46 3.88
N ALA A 9 12.30 -29.46 3.01
CA ALA A 9 13.41 -28.52 2.97
C ALA A 9 12.86 -27.08 2.85
N PRO A 10 12.33 -26.52 3.95
CA PRO A 10 11.84 -25.14 3.95
C PRO A 10 12.97 -24.19 3.57
N THR A 11 12.64 -23.19 2.74
CA THR A 11 13.61 -22.14 2.39
C THR A 11 13.98 -21.34 3.64
N ALA A 12 15.15 -20.70 3.63
CA ALA A 12 15.58 -19.81 4.72
C ALA A 12 14.57 -18.67 5.03
N GLU A 13 13.63 -18.45 4.13
CA GLU A 13 12.62 -17.40 4.10
C GLU A 13 11.21 -17.89 4.48
N HIS A 14 11.03 -19.19 4.74
CA HIS A 14 9.74 -19.79 5.07
C HIS A 14 9.16 -19.18 6.37
N ASN A 15 7.90 -18.71 6.31
CA ASN A 15 7.17 -18.05 7.41
C ASN A 15 7.82 -16.77 7.97
N ARG A 16 8.70 -16.10 7.22
CA ARG A 16 9.39 -14.89 7.70
C ARG A 16 8.74 -13.55 7.34
N TYR A 17 7.64 -13.58 6.61
CA TYR A 17 7.03 -12.37 6.07
C TYR A 17 5.60 -12.19 6.52
N PHE A 18 5.30 -10.97 6.94
CA PHE A 18 3.96 -10.45 6.87
C PHE A 18 3.64 -10.02 5.45
N VAL A 19 2.41 -10.24 5.00
CA VAL A 19 1.96 -9.86 3.67
C VAL A 19 0.88 -8.81 3.77
N LEU A 20 1.06 -7.70 3.04
CA LEU A 20 0.05 -6.65 2.86
C LEU A 20 -0.23 -6.50 1.36
N LYS A 21 -1.49 -6.64 0.95
CA LYS A 21 -1.93 -6.39 -0.43
C LYS A 21 -2.67 -5.06 -0.49
N TRP A 22 -2.32 -4.24 -1.47
CA TRP A 22 -3.11 -3.15 -1.98
C TRP A 22 -3.52 -3.45 -3.41
N ASP A 23 -4.79 -3.25 -3.71
CA ASP A 23 -5.45 -3.49 -4.98
C ASP A 23 -6.16 -2.19 -5.38
N PHE A 24 -5.56 -1.48 -6.33
CA PHE A 24 -5.95 -0.11 -6.64
C PHE A 24 -7.21 -0.06 -7.53
N SER A 25 -7.70 -1.21 -8.01
CA SER A 25 -9.02 -1.31 -8.65
C SER A 25 -10.18 -0.97 -7.70
N GLU A 26 -9.95 -1.05 -6.40
CA GLU A 26 -10.94 -0.72 -5.36
C GLU A 26 -10.96 0.78 -5.01
N VAL A 27 -10.08 1.59 -5.59
CA VAL A 27 -9.96 3.02 -5.28
C VAL A 27 -10.62 3.83 -6.38
N SER A 28 -11.66 4.59 -6.04
CA SER A 28 -12.30 5.50 -7.00
C SER A 28 -11.37 6.69 -7.34
N PRO A 29 -11.02 6.90 -8.63
CA PRO A 29 -10.25 8.06 -9.08
C PRO A 29 -11.15 9.27 -9.40
N GLN A 30 -12.44 9.21 -9.08
CA GLN A 30 -13.39 10.30 -9.34
C GLN A 30 -13.32 11.37 -8.26
N GLY A 31 -13.60 12.62 -8.65
CA GLY A 31 -13.66 13.77 -7.76
C GLY A 31 -12.49 14.75 -7.94
N ASP A 32 -12.44 15.75 -7.07
CA ASP A 32 -11.30 16.68 -7.03
C ASP A 32 -10.05 16.03 -6.39
N GLY A 33 -8.92 16.76 -6.40
CA GLY A 33 -7.66 16.25 -5.86
C GLY A 33 -7.71 15.86 -4.38
N GLU A 34 -8.53 16.54 -3.58
CA GLU A 34 -8.70 16.25 -2.16
C GLU A 34 -9.59 15.02 -1.95
N GLU A 35 -10.62 14.85 -2.77
CA GLU A 35 -11.47 13.66 -2.77
C GLU A 35 -10.71 12.41 -3.20
N ILE A 36 -9.93 12.48 -4.27
CA ILE A 36 -9.06 11.38 -4.72
C ILE A 36 -8.08 10.99 -3.61
N ARG A 37 -7.45 11.98 -2.96
CA ARG A 37 -6.54 11.75 -1.83
C ARG A 37 -7.24 11.08 -0.66
N ARG A 38 -8.45 11.53 -0.33
CA ARG A 38 -9.28 10.95 0.73
C ARG A 38 -9.63 9.50 0.42
N ASN A 39 -10.15 9.21 -0.78
CA ASN A 39 -10.51 7.85 -1.21
C ASN A 39 -9.32 6.90 -1.11
N LEU A 40 -8.14 7.34 -1.56
CA LEU A 40 -6.91 6.57 -1.45
C LEU A 40 -6.52 6.33 0.03
N TYR A 41 -6.57 7.37 0.87
CA TYR A 41 -6.17 7.23 2.27
C TYR A 41 -7.14 6.37 3.07
N ASP A 42 -8.44 6.48 2.81
CA ASP A 42 -9.46 5.63 3.42
C ASP A 42 -9.24 4.17 3.04
N TYR A 43 -9.00 3.88 1.76
CA TYR A 43 -8.66 2.54 1.28
C TYR A 43 -7.42 1.97 2.00
N LEU A 44 -6.32 2.72 1.99
CA LEU A 44 -5.06 2.28 2.60
C LEU A 44 -5.22 2.07 4.11
N ASN A 45 -5.92 2.96 4.81
CA ASN A 45 -6.18 2.83 6.23
C ASN A 45 -7.01 1.59 6.56
N THR A 46 -8.04 1.29 5.76
CA THR A 46 -8.83 0.06 5.87
C THR A 46 -7.93 -1.17 5.73
N ARG A 47 -7.09 -1.22 4.68
CA ARG A 47 -6.17 -2.35 4.47
C ARG A 47 -5.13 -2.52 5.57
N ILE A 48 -4.66 -1.41 6.16
CA ILE A 48 -3.76 -1.45 7.32
C ILE A 48 -4.51 -1.93 8.57
N GLY A 49 -5.77 -1.55 8.75
CA GLY A 49 -6.63 -2.05 9.83
C GLY A 49 -6.89 -3.56 9.73
N ASP A 50 -7.27 -4.04 8.55
CA ASP A 50 -7.46 -5.47 8.25
C ASP A 50 -6.18 -6.27 8.55
N PHE A 51 -5.03 -5.74 8.15
CA PHE A 51 -3.73 -6.33 8.43
C PHE A 51 -3.45 -6.42 9.94
N ALA A 52 -3.73 -5.35 10.68
CA ALA A 52 -3.50 -5.30 12.13
C ALA A 52 -4.38 -6.35 12.85
N GLU A 53 -5.62 -6.53 12.38
CA GLU A 53 -6.54 -7.52 12.90
C GLU A 53 -6.08 -8.95 12.59
N TYR A 54 -5.77 -9.21 11.32
CA TYR A 54 -5.38 -10.54 10.85
C TYR A 54 -4.11 -11.05 11.53
N TYR A 55 -3.12 -10.18 11.76
CA TYR A 55 -1.85 -10.52 12.39
C TYR A 55 -1.79 -10.16 13.88
N ARG A 56 -2.93 -9.90 14.54
CA ARG A 56 -2.97 -9.43 15.93
C ARG A 56 -2.15 -10.28 16.90
N GLU A 57 -2.17 -11.60 16.76
CA GLU A 57 -1.42 -12.52 17.63
C GLU A 57 0.10 -12.46 17.42
N ALA A 58 0.55 -12.14 16.20
CA ALA A 58 1.96 -12.09 15.82
C ALA A 58 2.57 -10.69 15.99
N LEU A 59 1.74 -9.64 16.00
CA LEU A 59 2.17 -8.26 16.20
C LEU A 59 2.27 -7.97 17.71
N SER A 60 3.48 -7.63 18.17
CA SER A 60 3.71 -7.23 19.55
C SER A 60 3.22 -5.81 19.83
N GLU A 61 2.81 -5.54 21.08
CA GLU A 61 2.46 -4.21 21.58
C GLU A 61 3.59 -3.17 21.34
N PRO A 62 3.27 -1.90 21.01
CA PRO A 62 1.95 -1.28 20.93
C PRO A 62 1.23 -1.52 19.58
N PRO A 63 -0.11 -1.39 19.54
CA PRO A 63 -0.90 -1.61 18.33
C PRO A 63 -0.53 -0.64 17.21
N ILE A 64 -0.81 -1.08 15.98
CA ILE A 64 -0.72 -0.23 14.80
C ILE A 64 -1.72 0.92 14.95
N ARG A 65 -1.22 2.16 14.96
CA ARG A 65 -2.06 3.36 15.05
C ARG A 65 -2.53 3.75 13.65
N ILE A 66 -3.84 3.89 13.50
CA ILE A 66 -4.48 4.39 12.28
C ILE A 66 -4.74 5.89 12.43
N ASP A 67 -4.18 6.70 11.54
CA ASP A 67 -4.54 8.11 11.38
C ASP A 67 -5.57 8.21 10.23
N PRO A 68 -6.85 8.50 10.53
CA PRO A 68 -7.90 8.54 9.51
C PRO A 68 -7.66 9.59 8.43
N ARG A 69 -6.80 10.59 8.69
CA ARG A 69 -6.50 11.67 7.73
C ARG A 69 -5.17 11.47 7.01
N ASN A 70 -4.37 10.47 7.40
CA ASN A 70 -3.02 10.29 6.86
C ASN A 70 -2.58 8.83 6.85
N ALA A 71 -2.92 8.12 5.78
CA ALA A 71 -2.53 6.73 5.60
C ALA A 71 -1.02 6.50 5.59
N LEU A 72 -0.21 7.52 5.23
CA LEU A 72 1.25 7.40 5.30
C LEU A 72 1.73 7.35 6.76
N SER A 73 1.04 8.03 7.66
CA SER A 73 1.29 7.94 9.11
C SER A 73 0.94 6.55 9.62
N SER A 74 -0.23 6.03 9.24
CA SER A 74 -0.67 4.66 9.55
C SER A 74 0.32 3.62 9.04
N PHE A 75 0.80 3.77 7.79
CA PHE A 75 1.76 2.86 7.19
C PHE A 75 3.11 2.89 7.92
N ARG A 76 3.58 4.07 8.35
CA ARG A 76 4.78 4.15 9.21
C ARG A 76 4.57 3.46 10.56
N SER A 77 3.38 3.57 11.15
CA SER A 77 3.05 2.84 12.38
C SER A 77 3.07 1.33 12.17
N LEU A 78 2.53 0.84 11.04
CA LEU A 78 2.57 -0.58 10.67
C LEU A 78 4.00 -1.07 10.53
N LEU A 79 4.85 -0.37 9.78
CA LEU A 79 6.26 -0.74 9.60
C LEU A 79 7.01 -0.78 10.93
N ALA A 80 6.73 0.16 11.83
CA ALA A 80 7.32 0.17 13.16
C ALA A 80 6.90 -1.05 14.00
N ALA A 81 5.63 -1.47 13.90
CA ALA A 81 5.13 -2.66 14.58
C ALA A 81 5.76 -3.94 14.01
N VAL A 82 5.76 -4.08 12.68
CA VAL A 82 6.38 -5.23 11.98
C VAL A 82 7.85 -5.37 12.38
N ARG A 83 8.62 -4.27 12.37
CA ARG A 83 10.05 -4.31 12.70
C ARG A 83 10.33 -4.85 14.11
N LYS A 84 9.44 -4.66 15.08
CA LYS A 84 9.62 -5.16 16.45
C LYS A 84 9.52 -6.68 16.56
N THR A 85 8.86 -7.32 15.60
CA THR A 85 8.70 -8.78 15.59
C THR A 85 9.93 -9.52 15.06
N GLY A 86 10.92 -8.80 14.50
CA GLY A 86 12.05 -9.42 13.77
C GLY A 86 11.70 -10.01 12.40
N HIS A 87 10.44 -9.88 11.96
CA HIS A 87 9.98 -10.29 10.64
C HIS A 87 9.95 -9.10 9.68
N ALA A 88 9.86 -9.39 8.39
CA ALA A 88 9.78 -8.35 7.36
C ALA A 88 8.38 -8.26 6.75
N LEU A 89 8.05 -7.09 6.19
CA LEU A 89 6.85 -6.88 5.41
C LEU A 89 7.14 -7.17 3.92
N TYR A 90 6.21 -7.88 3.28
CA TYR A 90 6.08 -8.00 1.85
C TYR A 90 4.85 -7.19 1.42
N LEU A 91 5.06 -6.16 0.59
CA LEU A 91 3.99 -5.33 0.05
C LEU A 91 3.68 -5.72 -1.40
N LEU A 92 2.44 -6.10 -1.64
CA LEU A 92 1.88 -6.35 -2.97
C LEU A 92 1.04 -5.14 -3.38
N ILE A 93 1.28 -4.59 -4.57
CA ILE A 93 0.51 -3.49 -5.13
C ILE A 93 0.00 -3.94 -6.49
N ASP A 94 -1.31 -3.95 -6.67
CA ASP A 94 -2.00 -4.42 -7.88
C ASP A 94 -2.80 -3.28 -8.51
N GLU A 95 -3.00 -3.34 -9.83
CA GLU A 95 -3.84 -2.40 -10.61
C GLU A 95 -3.47 -0.91 -10.44
N TYR A 96 -2.21 -0.61 -10.08
CA TYR A 96 -1.75 0.76 -9.89
C TYR A 96 -1.78 1.57 -11.18
N ASP A 97 -1.34 0.96 -12.27
CA ASP A 97 -1.38 1.50 -13.62
C ASP A 97 -2.82 1.79 -14.08
N ASN A 98 -3.78 0.93 -13.78
CA ASN A 98 -5.19 1.18 -14.08
C ASN A 98 -5.67 2.43 -13.34
N PHE A 99 -5.42 2.52 -12.03
CA PHE A 99 -5.76 3.71 -11.26
C PHE A 99 -5.04 4.98 -11.77
N ALA A 100 -3.76 4.88 -12.13
CA ALA A 100 -3.01 5.99 -12.72
C ALA A 100 -3.58 6.41 -14.09
N ASN A 101 -3.95 5.44 -14.93
CA ASN A 101 -4.57 5.69 -16.23
C ASN A 101 -5.95 6.33 -16.07
N GLU A 102 -6.78 5.85 -15.15
CA GLU A 102 -8.09 6.44 -14.87
C GLU A 102 -7.99 7.84 -14.32
N LEU A 103 -7.00 8.12 -13.45
CA LEU A 103 -6.64 9.48 -13.10
C LEU A 103 -6.39 10.26 -14.39
N MET A 104 -5.54 9.81 -15.29
CA MET A 104 -5.23 10.52 -16.54
C MET A 104 -6.40 10.62 -17.55
N MET A 105 -7.28 9.62 -17.62
CA MET A 105 -8.29 9.41 -18.68
C MET A 105 -9.71 9.81 -18.30
N GLY A 106 -10.10 9.81 -17.02
CA GLY A 106 -11.44 10.20 -16.54
C GLY A 106 -11.79 11.69 -16.74
N ARG A 107 -11.13 12.35 -17.70
CA ARG A 107 -10.84 13.79 -17.77
C ARG A 107 -11.13 14.38 -19.17
N ARG A 108 -12.18 13.92 -19.87
CA ARG A 108 -12.49 14.45 -21.23
C ARG A 108 -13.33 15.73 -21.28
N ASP A 109 -13.82 16.31 -20.17
CA ASP A 109 -14.64 17.53 -20.21
C ASP A 109 -14.26 18.60 -19.13
N THR A 110 -13.74 19.77 -19.61
CA THR A 110 -13.80 21.20 -19.14
C THR A 110 -13.18 21.78 -17.83
N GLU A 111 -12.07 22.56 -17.92
CA GLU A 111 -11.64 23.74 -17.08
C GLU A 111 -10.69 23.63 -15.82
N GLU A 112 -10.09 24.77 -15.42
CA GLU A 112 -8.90 24.98 -14.56
C GLU A 112 -8.81 24.23 -13.21
N GLY A 113 -9.93 23.89 -12.56
CA GLY A 113 -9.95 23.05 -11.35
C GLY A 113 -9.36 21.66 -11.59
N HIS A 114 -9.31 21.23 -12.85
CA HIS A 114 -8.77 19.95 -13.28
C HIS A 114 -7.25 19.87 -13.24
N TYR A 115 -6.53 20.96 -13.50
CA TYR A 115 -5.07 20.96 -13.42
C TYR A 115 -4.59 20.76 -11.98
N GLN A 116 -5.31 21.35 -11.02
CA GLN A 116 -5.05 21.13 -9.59
C GLN A 116 -5.37 19.70 -9.16
N ALA A 117 -6.47 19.10 -9.63
CA ALA A 117 -6.78 17.70 -9.33
C ALA A 117 -5.75 16.71 -9.92
N ILE A 118 -5.23 16.98 -11.12
CA ILE A 118 -4.11 16.24 -11.73
C ILE A 118 -2.88 16.32 -10.83
N LEU A 119 -2.43 17.54 -10.50
CA LEU A 119 -1.23 17.77 -9.70
C LEU A 119 -1.35 17.21 -8.28
N SER A 120 -2.55 17.24 -7.69
CA SER A 120 -2.81 16.71 -6.35
C SER A 120 -2.91 15.19 -6.34
N GLY A 121 -3.59 14.57 -7.31
CA GLY A 121 -3.69 13.12 -7.47
C GLY A 121 -2.35 12.46 -7.84
N GLU A 122 -1.65 13.04 -8.82
CA GLU A 122 -0.25 12.66 -9.13
C GLU A 122 0.66 12.91 -7.93
N GLY A 123 0.43 14.02 -7.22
CA GLY A 123 1.14 14.39 -6.00
C GLY A 123 1.01 13.35 -4.90
N VAL A 124 -0.20 12.91 -4.56
CA VAL A 124 -0.41 11.90 -3.50
C VAL A 124 0.21 10.56 -3.88
N MET A 125 0.08 10.13 -5.14
CA MET A 125 0.68 8.88 -5.62
C MET A 125 2.21 8.93 -5.58
N LYS A 126 2.79 10.03 -6.04
CA LYS A 126 4.24 10.26 -5.99
C LYS A 126 4.77 10.26 -4.55
N VAL A 127 4.04 10.86 -3.61
CA VAL A 127 4.40 10.87 -2.19
C VAL A 127 4.27 9.47 -1.58
N LEU A 128 3.23 8.71 -1.92
CA LEU A 128 3.06 7.32 -1.50
C LEU A 128 4.25 6.45 -1.97
N PHE A 129 4.59 6.47 -3.25
CA PHE A 129 5.72 5.67 -3.76
C PHE A 129 7.06 6.13 -3.22
N LYS A 130 7.28 7.43 -3.00
CA LYS A 130 8.47 7.90 -2.29
C LYS A 130 8.55 7.34 -0.87
N THR A 131 7.42 7.28 -0.18
CA THR A 131 7.32 6.72 1.18
C THR A 131 7.64 5.22 1.16
N ILE A 132 7.09 4.46 0.20
CA ILE A 132 7.37 3.03 0.01
C ILE A 132 8.86 2.80 -0.29
N LYS A 133 9.44 3.57 -1.22
CA LYS A 133 10.87 3.47 -1.57
C LYS A 133 11.77 3.75 -0.37
N ALA A 134 11.46 4.78 0.41
CA ALA A 134 12.20 5.07 1.64
C ALA A 134 12.07 3.95 2.69
N ALA A 135 10.90 3.29 2.76
CA ALA A 135 10.68 2.18 3.67
C ALA A 135 11.45 0.90 3.26
N ALA A 136 11.54 0.64 1.95
CA ALA A 136 12.21 -0.53 1.37
C ALA A 136 13.73 -0.57 1.63
N GLY A 137 14.36 0.57 1.94
CA GLY A 137 15.79 0.65 2.23
C GLY A 137 16.16 0.57 3.71
N GLU A 138 15.25 0.90 4.64
CA GLU A 138 15.64 1.24 6.02
C GLU A 138 14.66 0.77 7.12
N ARG A 139 13.44 0.31 6.80
CA ARG A 139 12.33 0.29 7.79
C ARG A 139 11.49 -0.99 7.86
N GLY A 140 12.05 -2.15 7.52
CA GLY A 140 11.36 -3.43 7.71
C GLY A 140 10.41 -3.84 6.58
N LEU A 141 10.36 -3.08 5.49
CA LEU A 141 9.78 -3.51 4.22
C LEU A 141 10.88 -4.21 3.41
N ALA A 142 10.82 -5.53 3.28
CA ALA A 142 11.86 -6.30 2.60
C ALA A 142 11.66 -6.38 1.09
N ARG A 143 10.40 -6.50 0.65
CA ARG A 143 10.08 -6.63 -0.78
C ARG A 143 8.80 -5.87 -1.11
N VAL A 144 8.82 -5.26 -2.28
CA VAL A 144 7.65 -4.65 -2.91
C VAL A 144 7.49 -5.33 -4.26
N PHE A 145 6.30 -5.84 -4.53
CA PHE A 145 5.93 -6.36 -5.84
C PHE A 145 4.78 -5.53 -6.37
N ILE A 146 4.94 -5.01 -7.58
CA ILE A 146 3.95 -4.16 -8.23
C ILE A 146 3.50 -4.89 -9.50
N THR A 147 2.20 -5.11 -9.62
CA THR A 147 1.54 -5.65 -10.80
C THR A 147 0.71 -4.58 -11.48
N GLY A 148 0.52 -4.76 -12.78
CA GLY A 148 -0.17 -3.82 -13.65
C GLY A 148 0.13 -4.09 -15.12
N VAL A 149 -0.77 -3.70 -16.01
CA VAL A 149 -0.52 -3.71 -17.46
C VAL A 149 0.27 -2.45 -17.84
N SER A 150 1.53 -2.63 -18.25
CA SER A 150 2.24 -1.49 -18.84
C SER A 150 1.46 -1.01 -20.07
N PRO A 151 1.13 0.29 -20.20
CA PRO A 151 0.53 0.80 -21.42
C PRO A 151 1.52 0.53 -22.56
N VAL A 152 1.03 -0.13 -23.61
CA VAL A 152 1.76 -0.42 -24.85
C VAL A 152 1.89 0.83 -25.70
#